data_AF-A0A1L5J5D9-F1
#
_entry.id   AF-A0A1L5J5D9-F1
#
_cell.length_a   1.000
_cell.length_b   1.000
_cell.length_c   1.000
_cell.angle_alpha   90.00
_cell.angle_beta   90.00
_cell.angle_gamma   90.00
#
_symmetry.space_group_name_H-M   'P 1'
#
loop_
_entity.id
_entity.type
_entity.pdbx_description
1 polymer ?
#
loop_
_entity_poly.entity_id
_entity_poly.type
_entity_poly.pdbx_seq_one_letter_code
_entity_poly.pdbx_strand_id
1 'polypeptide(L)'
;SFYKDWGAIGGTSNFLAWGEFPETDNEPESLYMPRGVIMKRNLGGVQMAHQARVTEDVTRAWYEDGNSLHPYEGETKPLKENPKYKPGGGKYTWFKAPRYEGQPCEVGPLTRVLVAYAKGHKDIKPIVDNVLKTLNVPAAALFSTLDRTAARGIEALAIGERNQTWVMELVENLKNGDTKTYQPYKMPDSGMGVGLNDVPRGSLGHWVQIENKKIKNYQYVVPST
;
A
#
# COMPACT_ATOMS: atom_id res chain seq x y z
N SER A 1 26.62 -3.44 -8.90
CA SER A 1 26.34 -4.05 -7.57
C SER A 1 27.33 -5.17 -7.32
N PHE A 2 27.88 -5.23 -6.12
CA PHE A 2 28.69 -6.36 -5.62
C PHE A 2 27.83 -7.57 -5.20
N TYR A 3 26.51 -7.39 -5.07
CA TYR A 3 25.56 -8.36 -4.51
C TYR A 3 24.48 -8.75 -5.54
N LYS A 4 24.87 -9.08 -6.77
CA LYS A 4 23.91 -9.42 -7.83
C LYS A 4 23.20 -10.77 -7.58
N ASP A 5 23.85 -11.66 -6.84
CA ASP A 5 23.32 -12.94 -6.36
C ASP A 5 22.06 -12.77 -5.51
N TRP A 6 21.93 -11.68 -4.77
CA TRP A 6 20.71 -11.34 -4.02
C TRP A 6 19.50 -11.05 -4.92
N GLY A 7 19.71 -10.89 -6.23
CA GLY A 7 18.66 -10.83 -7.25
C GLY A 7 17.84 -12.11 -7.40
N ALA A 8 18.30 -13.24 -6.82
CA ALA A 8 17.61 -14.54 -6.91
C ALA A 8 16.88 -14.95 -5.61
N ILE A 9 16.93 -14.11 -4.55
CA ILE A 9 16.50 -14.50 -3.20
C ILE A 9 15.39 -13.55 -2.70
N GLY A 10 14.43 -14.07 -1.93
CA GLY A 10 13.47 -13.25 -1.18
C GLY A 10 12.30 -12.69 -2.01
N GLY A 11 11.93 -13.40 -3.07
CA GLY A 11 10.83 -13.02 -3.94
C GLY A 11 9.45 -13.37 -3.41
N THR A 12 8.47 -12.55 -3.79
CA THR A 12 7.03 -12.72 -3.52
C THR A 12 6.26 -12.77 -4.86
N SER A 13 4.96 -13.03 -4.82
CA SER A 13 4.19 -13.34 -6.05
C SER A 13 3.10 -12.33 -6.39
N ASN A 14 2.49 -11.71 -5.38
CA ASN A 14 1.38 -10.78 -5.56
C ASN A 14 1.71 -9.46 -4.88
N PHE A 15 1.22 -8.35 -5.42
CA PHE A 15 1.58 -7.01 -5.00
C PHE A 15 0.35 -6.11 -4.99
N LEU A 16 0.16 -5.32 -3.93
CA LEU A 16 -0.95 -4.37 -3.77
C LEU A 16 -0.44 -2.95 -3.45
N ALA A 17 -0.81 -1.98 -4.27
CA ALA A 17 -0.61 -0.54 -4.04
C ALA A 17 -1.97 0.17 -3.99
N TRP A 18 -2.20 1.01 -2.99
CA TRP A 18 -3.33 1.94 -2.99
C TRP A 18 -3.07 3.20 -3.81
N GLY A 19 -1.80 3.49 -4.07
CA GLY A 19 -1.36 4.73 -4.71
C GLY A 19 -1.32 5.90 -3.73
N GLU A 20 -0.65 6.96 -4.13
CA GLU A 20 -0.37 8.13 -3.28
C GLU A 20 -0.13 9.39 -4.12
N PHE A 21 -0.21 10.54 -3.46
CA PHE A 21 0.01 11.88 -3.99
C PHE A 21 -0.99 12.23 -5.10
N PRO A 22 -2.26 12.53 -4.74
CA PRO A 22 -3.25 13.01 -5.70
C PRO A 22 -2.82 14.34 -6.30
N GLU A 23 -2.82 14.42 -7.63
CA GLU A 23 -2.48 15.64 -8.36
C GLU A 23 -3.71 16.49 -8.72
N THR A 24 -4.91 15.89 -8.64
CA THR A 24 -6.21 16.54 -8.81
C THR A 24 -7.28 15.80 -8.01
N ASP A 25 -8.48 16.35 -7.91
CA ASP A 25 -9.64 15.71 -7.25
C ASP A 25 -10.12 14.41 -7.94
N ASN A 26 -9.59 14.07 -9.12
CA ASN A 26 -9.96 12.87 -9.85
C ASN A 26 -9.18 11.63 -9.34
N GLU A 27 -9.52 11.17 -8.14
CA GLU A 27 -8.90 9.99 -7.52
C GLU A 27 -9.65 8.69 -7.86
N PRO A 28 -8.93 7.57 -8.12
CA PRO A 28 -7.49 7.39 -8.01
C PRO A 28 -6.67 7.68 -9.27
N GLU A 29 -7.28 8.16 -10.35
CA GLU A 29 -6.64 8.35 -11.66
C GLU A 29 -5.54 9.43 -11.63
N SER A 30 -5.64 10.39 -10.71
CA SER A 30 -4.71 11.51 -10.54
C SER A 30 -3.52 11.19 -9.64
N LEU A 31 -3.43 9.99 -9.07
CA LEU A 31 -2.35 9.65 -8.15
C LEU A 31 -1.01 9.56 -8.89
N TYR A 32 -0.02 10.37 -8.50
CA TYR A 32 1.34 10.30 -9.04
C TYR A 32 1.94 8.91 -8.82
N MET A 33 1.77 8.33 -7.62
CA MET A 33 2.06 6.92 -7.40
C MET A 33 0.78 6.13 -7.70
N PRO A 34 0.72 5.36 -8.80
CA PRO A 34 -0.56 4.82 -9.25
C PRO A 34 -1.04 3.66 -8.39
N ARG A 35 -2.36 3.60 -8.17
CA ARG A 35 -3.06 2.45 -7.57
C ARG A 35 -2.97 1.22 -8.47
N GLY A 36 -2.82 0.04 -7.89
CA GLY A 36 -2.93 -1.20 -8.66
C GLY A 36 -2.63 -2.47 -7.88
N VAL A 37 -3.02 -3.59 -8.47
CA VAL A 37 -2.70 -4.94 -7.99
C VAL A 37 -2.05 -5.76 -9.10
N ILE A 38 -0.99 -6.49 -8.76
CA ILE A 38 -0.29 -7.43 -9.64
C ILE A 38 -0.41 -8.81 -9.02
N MET A 39 -0.98 -9.75 -9.76
CA MET A 39 -1.09 -11.15 -9.34
C MET A 39 -0.09 -12.01 -10.09
N LYS A 40 0.54 -12.97 -9.39
CA LYS A 40 1.46 -13.96 -9.97
C LYS A 40 2.57 -13.32 -10.83
N ARG A 41 3.09 -12.18 -10.41
CA ARG A 41 4.13 -11.38 -11.11
C ARG A 41 3.75 -10.95 -12.54
N ASN A 42 2.46 -10.96 -12.89
CA ASN A 42 2.01 -10.57 -14.23
C ASN A 42 1.98 -9.04 -14.38
N LEU A 43 3.13 -8.45 -14.73
CA LEU A 43 3.25 -7.00 -14.97
C LEU A 43 2.38 -6.51 -16.13
N GLY A 44 2.13 -7.34 -17.15
CA GLY A 44 1.25 -6.99 -18.27
C GLY A 44 -0.24 -6.97 -17.91
N GLY A 45 -0.60 -7.46 -16.72
CA GLY A 45 -1.98 -7.58 -16.25
C GLY A 45 -2.25 -6.82 -14.95
N VAL A 46 -1.63 -5.65 -14.74
CA VAL A 46 -1.95 -4.77 -13.61
C VAL A 46 -3.44 -4.45 -13.64
N GLN A 47 -4.13 -4.67 -12.53
CA GLN A 47 -5.55 -4.35 -12.38
C GLN A 47 -5.73 -3.18 -11.39
N MET A 48 -6.86 -2.50 -11.47
CA MET A 48 -7.24 -1.52 -10.45
C MET A 48 -7.51 -2.25 -9.13
N ALA A 49 -6.95 -1.75 -8.04
CA ALA A 49 -7.17 -2.31 -6.71
C ALA A 49 -8.46 -1.75 -6.08
N HIS A 50 -9.24 -2.61 -5.42
CA HIS A 50 -10.52 -2.25 -4.81
C HIS A 50 -10.56 -2.67 -3.34
N GLN A 51 -10.84 -1.71 -2.44
CA GLN A 51 -10.85 -1.94 -0.99
C GLN A 51 -11.80 -3.06 -0.55
N ALA A 52 -12.92 -3.24 -1.25
CA ALA A 52 -13.91 -4.28 -0.97
C ALA A 52 -13.37 -5.72 -1.08
N ARG A 53 -12.16 -5.90 -1.63
CA ARG A 53 -11.49 -7.20 -1.77
C ARG A 53 -10.55 -7.53 -0.60
N VAL A 54 -10.41 -6.63 0.36
CA VAL A 54 -9.55 -6.81 1.54
C VAL A 54 -10.29 -7.59 2.62
N THR A 55 -9.61 -8.57 3.19
CA THR A 55 -10.06 -9.29 4.40
C THR A 55 -8.91 -9.48 5.37
N GLU A 56 -9.17 -9.56 6.66
CA GLU A 56 -8.18 -9.93 7.68
C GLU A 56 -8.54 -11.30 8.29
N ASP A 57 -7.59 -12.23 8.27
CA ASP A 57 -7.72 -13.54 8.91
C ASP A 57 -7.07 -13.57 10.30
N VAL A 58 -7.67 -14.30 11.24
CA VAL A 58 -7.17 -14.47 12.61
C VAL A 58 -6.87 -15.92 12.99
N THR A 59 -6.95 -16.84 12.03
CA THR A 59 -6.77 -18.29 12.25
C THR A 59 -5.45 -18.59 12.97
N ARG A 60 -4.39 -17.83 12.68
CA ARG A 60 -3.05 -17.98 13.26
C ARG A 60 -2.64 -16.85 14.22
N ALA A 61 -3.55 -15.95 14.52
CA ALA A 61 -3.32 -14.79 15.36
C ALA A 61 -3.96 -14.96 16.74
N TRP A 62 -3.43 -14.32 17.77
CA TRP A 62 -3.91 -14.41 19.16
C TRP A 62 -5.20 -13.60 19.43
N TYR A 63 -6.19 -13.80 18.58
CA TYR A 63 -7.56 -13.30 18.73
C TYR A 63 -8.55 -14.46 18.85
N GLU A 64 -9.75 -14.18 19.34
CA GLU A 64 -10.88 -15.12 19.30
C GLU A 64 -11.10 -15.65 17.88
N ASP A 65 -11.50 -16.92 17.75
CA ASP A 65 -11.71 -17.55 16.45
C ASP A 65 -12.92 -16.95 15.73
N GLY A 66 -12.81 -16.86 14.40
CA GLY A 66 -13.85 -16.27 13.55
C GLY A 66 -13.49 -16.39 12.07
N ASN A 67 -14.42 -15.96 11.23
CA ASN A 67 -14.20 -15.88 9.79
C ASN A 67 -13.19 -14.78 9.44
N SER A 68 -12.60 -14.83 8.24
CA SER A 68 -11.90 -13.67 7.70
C SER A 68 -12.91 -12.55 7.40
N LEU A 69 -12.66 -11.34 7.88
CA LEU A 69 -13.61 -10.23 7.81
C LEU A 69 -13.05 -9.07 7.01
N HIS A 70 -13.91 -8.38 6.27
CA HIS A 70 -13.57 -7.09 5.70
C HIS A 70 -13.40 -6.06 6.83
N PRO A 71 -12.45 -5.09 6.77
CA PRO A 71 -12.20 -4.16 7.87
C PRO A 71 -13.41 -3.36 8.35
N TYR A 72 -14.39 -3.05 7.49
CA TYR A 72 -15.65 -2.45 7.95
C TYR A 72 -16.35 -3.30 9.03
N GLU A 73 -16.35 -4.62 8.89
CA GLU A 73 -16.95 -5.57 9.83
C GLU A 73 -15.89 -6.17 10.76
N GLY A 74 -14.64 -5.67 10.71
CA GLY A 74 -13.52 -6.26 11.42
C GLY A 74 -13.70 -6.18 12.93
N GLU A 75 -13.23 -7.24 13.59
CA GLU A 75 -13.21 -7.36 15.04
C GLU A 75 -11.77 -7.41 15.56
N THR A 76 -11.57 -6.90 16.77
CA THR A 76 -10.28 -6.93 17.47
C THR A 76 -10.52 -7.43 18.90
N LYS A 77 -10.65 -8.75 19.05
CA LYS A 77 -10.93 -9.43 20.32
C LYS A 77 -9.74 -10.32 20.72
N PRO A 78 -8.74 -9.79 21.46
CA PRO A 78 -7.61 -10.58 21.92
C PRO A 78 -8.04 -11.79 22.77
N LEU A 79 -7.27 -12.87 22.73
CA LEU A 79 -7.47 -13.97 23.68
C LEU A 79 -7.34 -13.47 25.12
N LYS A 80 -8.25 -13.90 26.00
CA LYS A 80 -8.24 -13.51 27.43
C LYS A 80 -7.10 -14.15 28.21
N GLU A 81 -6.66 -15.33 27.78
CA GLU A 81 -5.53 -16.04 28.38
C GLU A 81 -4.21 -15.63 27.74
N ASN A 82 -3.11 -15.75 28.50
CA ASN A 82 -1.77 -15.52 27.97
C ASN A 82 -1.50 -16.47 26.79
N PRO A 83 -1.23 -15.93 25.59
CA PRO A 83 -1.12 -16.76 24.40
C PRO A 83 0.12 -17.67 24.47
N LYS A 84 -0.08 -18.94 24.10
CA LYS A 84 1.02 -19.90 23.90
C LYS A 84 1.48 -19.86 22.45
N TYR A 85 2.78 -19.67 22.23
CA TYR A 85 3.39 -19.69 20.90
C TYR A 85 3.39 -21.10 20.30
N LYS A 86 2.62 -21.32 19.21
CA LYS A 86 2.43 -22.64 18.57
C LYS A 86 2.56 -22.58 17.05
N PRO A 87 3.77 -22.42 16.49
CA PRO A 87 3.99 -22.22 15.05
C PRO A 87 3.62 -23.45 14.19
N GLY A 88 3.64 -24.66 14.76
CA GLY A 88 3.39 -25.92 14.03
C GLY A 88 1.93 -26.27 13.75
N GLY A 89 1.02 -25.29 13.68
CA GLY A 89 -0.42 -25.57 13.50
C GLY A 89 -1.37 -24.66 14.27
N GLY A 90 -0.87 -23.96 15.29
CA GLY A 90 -1.66 -23.07 16.15
C GLY A 90 -1.42 -21.60 15.87
N LYS A 91 -1.84 -20.76 16.84
CA LYS A 91 -1.67 -19.31 16.84
C LYS A 91 -0.26 -18.93 17.30
N TYR A 92 0.35 -17.93 16.67
CA TYR A 92 1.76 -17.58 16.91
C TYR A 92 2.08 -16.09 16.80
N THR A 93 1.10 -15.21 16.57
CA THR A 93 1.35 -13.79 16.30
C THR A 93 0.22 -12.89 16.81
N TRP A 94 0.55 -11.63 17.09
CA TRP A 94 -0.42 -10.55 17.33
C TRP A 94 -0.87 -9.86 16.06
N PHE A 95 -0.18 -10.07 14.93
CA PHE A 95 -0.67 -9.59 13.65
C PHE A 95 -1.85 -10.44 13.20
N LYS A 96 -2.93 -9.78 12.75
CA LYS A 96 -3.91 -10.42 11.86
C LYS A 96 -3.21 -10.76 10.53
N ALA A 97 -3.91 -11.43 9.63
CA ALA A 97 -3.34 -11.85 8.35
C ALA A 97 -4.17 -11.28 7.18
N PRO A 98 -3.86 -10.06 6.71
CA PRO A 98 -4.56 -9.42 5.61
C PRO A 98 -4.41 -10.22 4.31
N ARG A 99 -5.48 -10.25 3.51
CA ARG A 99 -5.55 -10.88 2.19
C ARG A 99 -6.28 -9.95 1.23
N TYR A 100 -5.83 -9.93 -0.01
CA TYR A 100 -6.56 -9.31 -1.12
C TYR A 100 -7.05 -10.43 -2.04
N GLU A 101 -8.37 -10.57 -2.18
CA GLU A 101 -8.99 -11.68 -2.91
C GLU A 101 -8.50 -13.06 -2.43
N GLY A 102 -8.33 -13.19 -1.10
CA GLY A 102 -7.80 -14.41 -0.47
C GLY A 102 -6.31 -14.64 -0.65
N GLN A 103 -5.59 -13.79 -1.38
CA GLN A 103 -4.15 -13.93 -1.64
C GLN A 103 -3.29 -13.07 -0.70
N PRO A 104 -2.14 -13.58 -0.22
CA PRO A 104 -1.13 -12.74 0.42
C PRO A 104 -0.48 -11.84 -0.64
N CYS A 105 -0.33 -10.55 -0.31
CA CYS A 105 0.27 -9.55 -1.20
C CYS A 105 1.41 -8.83 -0.50
N GLU A 106 2.52 -8.64 -1.21
CA GLU A 106 3.56 -7.68 -0.83
C GLU A 106 3.07 -6.25 -1.08
N VAL A 107 3.40 -5.36 -0.15
CA VAL A 107 3.15 -3.92 -0.25
C VAL A 107 4.49 -3.19 -0.06
N GLY A 108 4.54 -1.91 -0.40
CA GLY A 108 5.73 -1.08 -0.18
C GLY A 108 6.42 -0.63 -1.47
N PRO A 109 7.68 -0.16 -1.36
CA PRO A 109 8.36 0.50 -2.48
C PRO A 109 8.47 -0.37 -3.73
N LEU A 110 8.76 -1.68 -3.57
CA LEU A 110 8.84 -2.59 -4.72
C LEU A 110 7.51 -2.63 -5.47
N THR A 111 6.42 -2.84 -4.74
CA THR A 111 5.06 -2.88 -5.29
C THR A 111 4.72 -1.62 -6.07
N ARG A 112 4.92 -0.43 -5.48
CA ARG A 112 4.58 0.84 -6.14
C ARG A 112 5.42 1.08 -7.39
N VAL A 113 6.73 0.81 -7.31
CA VAL A 113 7.62 0.92 -8.48
C VAL A 113 7.20 -0.05 -9.58
N LEU A 114 6.81 -1.29 -9.26
CA LEU A 114 6.32 -2.26 -10.24
C LEU A 114 5.02 -1.81 -10.91
N VAL A 115 4.05 -1.31 -10.13
CA VAL A 115 2.78 -0.81 -10.67
C VAL A 115 3.01 0.41 -11.57
N ALA A 116 3.84 1.36 -11.13
CA ALA A 116 4.21 2.53 -11.92
C ALA A 116 4.95 2.15 -13.21
N TYR A 117 5.92 1.24 -13.12
CA TYR A 117 6.68 0.75 -14.27
C TYR A 117 5.77 0.09 -15.31
N ALA A 118 4.89 -0.81 -14.86
CA ALA A 118 3.96 -1.52 -15.72
C ALA A 118 2.92 -0.60 -16.39
N LYS A 119 2.52 0.48 -15.72
CA LYS A 119 1.67 1.54 -16.29
C LYS A 119 2.43 2.53 -17.18
N GLY A 120 3.73 2.35 -17.39
CA GLY A 120 4.53 3.24 -18.22
C GLY A 120 4.70 4.63 -17.62
N HIS A 121 4.73 4.76 -16.30
CA HIS A 121 4.87 6.03 -15.61
C HIS A 121 6.09 6.81 -16.11
N LYS A 122 5.87 8.04 -16.58
CA LYS A 122 6.85 8.83 -17.32
C LYS A 122 8.14 9.11 -16.53
N ASP A 123 8.02 9.37 -15.23
CA ASP A 123 9.18 9.71 -14.41
C ASP A 123 9.87 8.47 -13.78
N ILE A 124 9.09 7.47 -13.36
CA ILE A 124 9.63 6.28 -12.66
C ILE A 124 10.22 5.26 -13.63
N LYS A 125 9.59 5.04 -14.79
CA LYS A 125 10.04 4.03 -15.76
C LYS A 125 11.49 4.25 -16.23
N PRO A 126 11.92 5.47 -16.63
CA PRO A 126 13.30 5.73 -17.01
C PRO A 126 14.31 5.45 -15.89
N ILE A 127 13.95 5.74 -14.63
CA ILE A 127 14.82 5.47 -13.48
C ILE A 127 15.02 3.96 -13.32
N VAL A 128 13.94 3.17 -13.40
CA VAL A 128 14.01 1.70 -13.36
C VAL A 128 14.87 1.16 -14.51
N ASP A 129 14.63 1.62 -15.74
CA ASP A 129 15.39 1.18 -16.93
C ASP A 129 16.89 1.51 -16.76
N ASN A 130 17.23 2.68 -16.22
CA ASN A 130 18.60 3.07 -15.94
C ASN A 130 19.25 2.18 -14.86
N VAL A 131 18.54 1.85 -13.79
CA VAL A 131 19.02 0.93 -12.74
C VAL A 131 19.28 -0.46 -13.32
N LEU A 132 18.35 -1.01 -14.09
CA LEU A 132 18.49 -2.32 -14.74
C LEU A 132 19.70 -2.36 -15.69
N LYS A 133 19.84 -1.32 -16.53
CA LYS A 133 20.99 -1.16 -17.43
C LYS A 133 22.31 -1.09 -16.68
N THR A 134 22.38 -0.26 -15.65
CA THR A 134 23.59 -0.06 -14.82
C THR A 134 24.00 -1.35 -14.11
N LEU A 135 23.03 -2.12 -13.64
CA LEU A 135 23.27 -3.40 -12.98
C LEU A 135 23.53 -4.54 -13.96
N ASN A 136 23.24 -4.37 -15.25
CA ASN A 136 23.27 -5.40 -16.28
C ASN A 136 22.48 -6.64 -15.83
N VAL A 137 21.23 -6.43 -15.45
CA VAL A 137 20.29 -7.48 -15.02
C VAL A 137 19.00 -7.41 -15.86
N PRO A 138 18.37 -8.55 -16.18
CA PRO A 138 17.12 -8.55 -16.94
C PRO A 138 15.96 -8.01 -16.10
N ALA A 139 14.95 -7.41 -16.75
CA ALA A 139 13.73 -6.93 -16.06
C ALA A 139 12.97 -8.04 -15.32
N ALA A 140 13.11 -9.31 -15.73
CA ALA A 140 12.57 -10.45 -15.00
C ALA A 140 13.19 -10.64 -13.60
N ALA A 141 14.30 -9.98 -13.31
CA ALA A 141 14.97 -10.04 -12.02
C ALA A 141 14.22 -9.29 -10.91
N LEU A 142 13.24 -8.43 -11.23
CA LEU A 142 12.56 -7.45 -10.34
C LEU A 142 11.76 -8.00 -9.12
N PHE A 143 12.00 -9.23 -8.69
CA PHE A 143 11.22 -9.88 -7.64
C PHE A 143 12.12 -10.50 -6.57
N SER A 144 13.02 -9.69 -6.01
CA SER A 144 13.99 -10.15 -5.00
C SER A 144 14.23 -9.14 -3.87
N THR A 145 15.04 -9.55 -2.90
CA THR A 145 15.57 -8.68 -1.85
C THR A 145 16.39 -7.52 -2.41
N LEU A 146 17.18 -7.75 -3.46
CA LEU A 146 17.96 -6.69 -4.11
C LEU A 146 17.02 -5.64 -4.72
N ASP A 147 15.95 -6.07 -5.39
CA ASP A 147 15.03 -5.15 -6.06
C ASP A 147 14.18 -4.39 -5.06
N ARG A 148 13.77 -5.02 -3.96
CA ARG A 148 13.08 -4.31 -2.87
C ARG A 148 13.94 -3.20 -2.29
N THR A 149 15.25 -3.40 -2.27
CA THR A 149 16.21 -2.40 -1.81
C THR A 149 16.40 -1.30 -2.85
N ALA A 150 16.58 -1.67 -4.13
CA ALA A 150 16.68 -0.73 -5.24
C ALA A 150 15.42 0.14 -5.37
N ALA A 151 14.24 -0.47 -5.29
CA ALA A 151 12.95 0.21 -5.41
C ALA A 151 12.76 1.31 -4.36
N ARG A 152 13.27 1.12 -3.13
CA ARG A 152 13.28 2.18 -2.12
C ARG A 152 14.11 3.40 -2.53
N GLY A 153 15.24 3.19 -3.20
CA GLY A 153 16.06 4.29 -3.74
C GLY A 153 15.43 4.94 -4.97
N ILE A 154 14.85 4.14 -5.87
CA ILE A 154 14.13 4.61 -7.06
C ILE A 154 12.96 5.52 -6.65
N GLU A 155 12.15 5.06 -5.70
CA GLU A 155 11.03 5.81 -5.15
C GLU A 155 11.49 7.11 -4.47
N ALA A 156 12.54 7.05 -3.64
CA ALA A 156 13.07 8.23 -2.97
C ALA A 156 13.53 9.30 -3.97
N LEU A 157 14.18 8.91 -5.06
CA LEU A 157 14.57 9.83 -6.13
C LEU A 157 13.33 10.41 -6.84
N ALA A 158 12.41 9.55 -7.30
CA ALA A 158 11.23 9.98 -8.05
C ALA A 158 10.33 10.94 -7.25
N ILE A 159 10.11 10.66 -5.96
CA ILE A 159 9.34 11.53 -5.07
C ILE A 159 10.12 12.81 -4.74
N GLY A 160 11.43 12.70 -4.52
CA GLY A 160 12.28 13.86 -4.24
C GLY A 160 12.28 14.88 -5.39
N GLU A 161 12.34 14.42 -6.63
CA GLU A 161 12.23 15.29 -7.81
C GLU A 161 10.81 15.89 -7.93
N ARG A 162 9.76 15.07 -7.78
CA ARG A 162 8.37 15.55 -7.88
C ARG A 162 8.00 16.55 -6.79
N ASN A 163 8.59 16.42 -5.60
CA ASN A 163 8.36 17.34 -4.47
C ASN A 163 8.69 18.79 -4.83
N GLN A 164 9.73 19.03 -5.64
CA GLN A 164 10.07 20.37 -6.11
C GLN A 164 8.92 20.97 -6.93
N THR A 165 8.24 20.17 -7.74
CA THR A 165 7.08 20.63 -8.51
C THR A 165 5.91 20.98 -7.61
N TRP A 166 5.54 20.11 -6.67
CA TRP A 166 4.43 20.37 -5.74
C TRP A 166 4.65 21.62 -4.88
N VAL A 167 5.88 21.87 -4.45
CA VAL A 167 6.23 23.11 -3.72
C VAL A 167 6.01 24.34 -4.61
N MET A 168 6.38 24.27 -5.89
CA MET A 168 6.16 25.37 -6.82
C MET A 168 4.70 25.57 -7.20
N GLU A 169 3.91 24.49 -7.29
CA GLU A 169 2.45 24.56 -7.46
C GLU A 169 1.80 25.27 -6.26
N LEU A 170 2.22 24.96 -5.03
CA LEU A 170 1.78 25.69 -3.84
C LEU A 170 2.14 27.18 -3.90
N VAL A 171 3.38 27.52 -4.27
CA VAL A 171 3.81 28.92 -4.41
C VAL A 171 2.96 29.66 -5.45
N GLU A 172 2.61 29.00 -6.55
CA GLU A 172 1.80 29.58 -7.61
C GLU A 172 0.33 29.78 -7.18
N ASN A 173 -0.26 28.82 -6.44
CA ASN A 173 -1.58 28.97 -5.85
C ASN A 173 -1.64 30.21 -4.92
N LEU A 174 -0.62 30.40 -4.08
CA LEU A 174 -0.52 31.55 -3.19
C LEU A 174 -0.39 32.88 -3.96
N LYS A 175 0.41 32.92 -5.04
CA LYS A 175 0.52 34.10 -5.91
C LYS A 175 -0.79 34.46 -6.60
N ASN A 176 -1.56 33.45 -6.97
CA ASN A 176 -2.88 33.61 -7.57
C ASN A 176 -3.98 33.94 -6.54
N GLY A 177 -3.60 34.12 -5.26
CA GLY A 177 -4.50 34.53 -4.19
C GLY A 177 -5.27 33.40 -3.51
N ASP A 178 -5.03 32.14 -3.90
CA ASP A 178 -5.61 31.00 -3.19
C ASP A 178 -4.82 30.72 -1.91
N THR A 179 -5.44 31.09 -0.79
CA THR A 179 -4.89 30.94 0.57
C THR A 179 -5.77 30.04 1.43
N LYS A 180 -6.77 29.37 0.84
CA LYS A 180 -7.73 28.58 1.59
C LYS A 180 -7.11 27.24 1.99
N THR A 181 -7.13 26.95 3.29
CA THR A 181 -6.56 25.72 3.86
C THR A 181 -7.59 24.83 4.56
N TYR A 182 -8.86 25.25 4.57
CA TYR A 182 -9.93 24.55 5.28
C TYR A 182 -11.26 24.61 4.52
N GLN A 183 -11.94 23.46 4.47
CA GLN A 183 -13.32 23.34 4.00
C GLN A 183 -14.22 22.99 5.20
N PRO A 184 -15.24 23.81 5.51
CA PRO A 184 -16.21 23.48 6.56
C PRO A 184 -16.93 22.17 6.27
N TYR A 185 -17.14 21.37 7.31
CA TYR A 185 -17.92 20.14 7.24
C TYR A 185 -18.92 20.04 8.39
N LYS A 186 -19.92 19.17 8.23
CA LYS A 186 -20.87 18.81 9.30
C LYS A 186 -20.77 17.32 9.55
N MET A 187 -20.61 16.92 10.81
CA MET A 187 -20.57 15.50 11.19
C MET A 187 -21.93 14.85 10.94
N PRO A 188 -22.04 13.83 10.07
CA PRO A 188 -23.29 13.09 9.91
C PRO A 188 -23.60 12.28 11.17
N ASP A 189 -24.88 12.00 11.41
CA ASP A 189 -25.28 11.14 12.54
C ASP A 189 -24.76 9.71 12.36
N SER A 190 -24.72 9.20 11.14
CA SER A 190 -24.13 7.90 10.80
C SER A 190 -23.50 7.90 9.40
N GLY A 191 -22.56 6.99 9.17
CA GLY A 191 -21.88 6.85 7.88
C GLY A 191 -20.70 5.89 7.92
N MET A 192 -20.19 5.53 6.74
CA MET A 192 -18.99 4.72 6.56
C MET A 192 -17.96 5.50 5.74
N GLY A 193 -16.69 5.42 6.13
CA GLY A 193 -15.58 6.10 5.45
C GLY A 193 -14.40 5.17 5.27
N VAL A 194 -13.62 5.39 4.21
CA VAL A 194 -12.35 4.70 3.97
C VAL A 194 -11.30 5.74 3.58
N GLY A 195 -10.12 5.65 4.19
CA GLY A 195 -8.93 6.38 3.78
C GLY A 195 -7.86 5.40 3.33
N LEU A 196 -7.43 5.50 2.08
CA LEU A 196 -6.41 4.63 1.48
C LEU A 196 -5.20 5.48 1.13
N ASN A 197 -4.02 5.07 1.59
CA ASN A 197 -2.78 5.80 1.41
C ASN A 197 -1.64 4.80 1.23
N ASP A 198 -0.54 5.21 0.63
CA ASP A 198 0.65 4.40 0.45
C ASP A 198 1.80 5.03 1.26
N VAL A 199 1.93 4.61 2.52
CA VAL A 199 2.98 5.11 3.42
C VAL A 199 4.34 4.47 3.09
N PRO A 200 5.48 4.87 3.70
CA PRO A 200 6.81 4.39 3.27
C PRO A 200 6.97 2.87 3.22
N ARG A 201 6.23 2.13 4.06
CA ARG A 201 6.26 0.65 4.10
C ARG A 201 5.23 -0.01 3.18
N GLY A 202 4.26 0.71 2.64
CA GLY A 202 3.25 0.16 1.72
C GLY A 202 1.84 0.69 1.93
N SER A 203 0.90 -0.08 1.41
CA SER A 203 -0.54 0.16 1.43
C SER A 203 -1.11 0.18 2.85
N LEU A 204 -1.58 1.34 3.28
CA LEU A 204 -2.30 1.59 4.52
C LEU A 204 -3.77 1.86 4.21
N GLY A 205 -4.67 1.19 4.92
CA GLY A 205 -6.10 1.51 4.87
C GLY A 205 -6.68 1.74 6.25
N HIS A 206 -7.53 2.75 6.36
CA HIS A 206 -8.33 3.05 7.54
C HIS A 206 -9.81 2.96 7.16
N TRP A 207 -10.58 2.19 7.91
CA TRP A 207 -12.02 2.04 7.73
C TRP A 207 -12.74 2.48 9.00
N VAL A 208 -13.67 3.42 8.86
CA VAL A 208 -14.44 3.97 9.98
C VAL A 208 -15.93 3.78 9.73
N GLN A 209 -16.64 3.42 10.79
CA GLN A 209 -18.10 3.50 10.88
C GLN A 209 -18.47 4.50 11.96
N ILE A 210 -19.42 5.39 11.65
CA ILE A 210 -19.94 6.42 12.54
C ILE A 210 -21.40 6.09 12.86
N GLU A 211 -21.77 6.21 14.13
CA GLU A 211 -23.14 6.10 14.63
C GLU A 211 -23.34 7.07 15.80
N ASN A 212 -24.45 7.81 15.80
CA ASN A 212 -24.76 8.87 16.77
C ASN A 212 -23.59 9.87 16.94
N LYS A 213 -22.97 10.27 15.81
CA LYS A 213 -21.80 11.16 15.76
C LYS A 213 -20.57 10.65 16.52
N LYS A 214 -20.50 9.35 16.81
CA LYS A 214 -19.37 8.68 17.46
C LYS A 214 -18.81 7.59 16.55
N ILE A 215 -17.54 7.24 16.77
CA ILE A 215 -16.94 6.09 16.11
C ILE A 215 -17.60 4.82 16.69
N LYS A 216 -18.30 4.08 15.84
CA LYS A 216 -18.89 2.77 16.14
C LYS A 216 -17.85 1.66 16.00
N ASN A 217 -17.15 1.66 14.86
CA ASN A 217 -16.06 0.74 14.57
C ASN A 217 -14.94 1.50 13.85
N TYR A 218 -13.70 1.14 14.15
CA TYR A 218 -12.52 1.66 13.47
C TYR A 218 -11.51 0.54 13.33
N GLN A 219 -11.18 0.21 12.09
CA GLN A 219 -10.17 -0.81 11.77
C GLN A 219 -9.14 -0.19 10.85
N TYR A 220 -7.89 -0.60 11.05
CA TYR A 220 -6.79 -0.17 10.22
C TYR A 220 -5.98 -1.40 9.80
N VAL A 221 -5.64 -1.47 8.52
CA VAL A 221 -4.77 -2.50 7.96
C VAL A 221 -3.48 -1.80 7.56
N VAL A 222 -2.41 -2.10 8.29
CA VAL A 222 -1.12 -1.41 8.17
C VAL A 222 -0.21 -2.22 7.25
N PRO A 223 0.77 -1.61 6.56
CA PRO A 223 1.59 -2.33 5.60
C PRO A 223 2.37 -3.53 6.15
N SER A 224 2.68 -3.53 7.45
CA SER A 224 3.42 -4.61 8.10
C SER A 224 2.53 -5.64 8.80
N THR A 225 1.20 -5.48 8.72
CA THR A 225 0.20 -6.41 9.26
C THR A 225 0.15 -7.70 8.44
#